data_AF-A0A2H0WNR7-F1
#
_entry.id   AF-A0A2H0WNR7-F1
#
_cell.length_a   1.000
_cell.length_b   1.000
_cell.length_c   1.000
_cell.angle_alpha   90.00
_cell.angle_beta   90.00
_cell.angle_gamma   90.00
#
_symmetry.space_group_name_H-M   'P 1'
#
loop_
_entity.id
_entity.type
_entity.pdbx_description
1 polymer ?
#
loop_
_entity_poly.entity_id
_entity_poly.type
_entity_poly.pdbx_seq_one_letter_code
_entity_poly.pdbx_strand_id
1 'polypeptide(L)' 'MEPIQNILETINSNPYLAVAFSTWIVVWKGLALWKSAQKGQKPWFVAILVINTLGLLEIIYLFLVPRLKFTFPKKKK' A
#
# COMPACT_ATOMS: atom_id res chain seq x y z
N MET A 1 -34.86 -16.41 1.23
CA MET A 1 -34.00 -16.78 2.37
C MET A 1 -32.60 -16.34 1.98
N GLU A 2 -32.18 -15.19 2.48
CA GLU A 2 -30.95 -14.53 2.00
C GLU A 2 -29.75 -15.12 2.73
N PRO A 3 -28.97 -16.03 2.12
CA PRO A 3 -27.85 -16.71 2.79
C PRO A 3 -26.79 -15.73 3.31
N ILE A 4 -26.75 -14.51 2.76
CA ILE A 4 -25.82 -13.45 3.13
C ILE A 4 -26.09 -12.96 4.57
N GLN A 5 -27.35 -12.91 5.02
CA GLN A 5 -27.72 -12.41 6.36
C GLN A 5 -27.18 -13.33 7.47
N ASN A 6 -27.28 -14.64 7.29
CA ASN A 6 -26.81 -15.64 8.26
C ASN A 6 -25.27 -15.60 8.41
N ILE A 7 -24.56 -15.29 7.32
CA ILE A 7 -23.09 -15.14 7.35
C ILE A 7 -22.72 -13.89 8.14
N LEU A 8 -23.44 -12.79 7.97
CA LEU A 8 -23.22 -11.54 8.71
C LEU A 8 -23.50 -11.72 10.21
N GLU A 9 -24.56 -12.43 10.59
CA GLU A 9 -24.85 -12.76 11.99
C GLU A 9 -23.79 -13.67 12.62
N THR A 10 -23.26 -14.64 11.86
CA THR A 10 -22.18 -15.52 12.33
C THR A 10 -20.88 -14.76 12.59
N ILE A 11 -20.55 -13.78 11.74
CA ILE A 11 -19.36 -12.93 11.90
C ILE A 11 -19.55 -11.98 13.10
N ASN A 12 -20.73 -11.39 13.27
CA ASN A 12 -21.01 -10.45 14.36
C ASN A 12 -21.17 -11.12 15.73
N SER A 13 -21.68 -12.35 15.76
CA SER A 13 -21.83 -13.13 17.01
C SER A 13 -20.49 -13.59 17.58
N ASN A 14 -19.46 -13.74 16.74
CA ASN A 14 -18.15 -14.27 17.15
C ASN A 14 -17.01 -13.29 16.80
N PRO A 15 -16.90 -12.15 17.52
CA PRO A 15 -15.92 -11.11 17.23
C PRO A 15 -14.46 -11.59 17.30
N TYR A 16 -14.19 -12.67 18.04
CA TYR A 16 -12.86 -13.28 18.13
C TYR A 16 -12.35 -13.81 16.78
N LEU A 17 -13.23 -14.32 15.91
CA LEU A 17 -12.84 -14.79 14.57
C LEU A 17 -12.35 -13.62 13.71
N ALA A 18 -13.06 -12.49 13.76
CA ALA A 18 -12.66 -11.28 13.04
C ALA A 18 -11.28 -10.77 13.50
N VAL A 19 -11.01 -10.79 14.82
CA VAL A 19 -9.71 -10.37 15.37
C VAL A 19 -8.60 -11.34 14.96
N ALA A 20 -8.84 -12.65 14.99
CA ALA A 20 -7.86 -13.65 14.57
C ALA A 20 -7.48 -13.48 13.09
N PHE A 21 -8.47 -13.34 12.21
CA PHE A 21 -8.24 -13.09 10.78
C PHE A 21 -7.55 -11.75 10.53
N SER A 22 -7.99 -10.68 11.20
CA SER A 22 -7.36 -9.37 11.07
C SER A 22 -5.89 -9.38 11.51
N THR A 23 -5.60 -10.02 12.65
CA THR A 23 -4.23 -10.16 13.17
C THR A 23 -3.37 -10.96 12.21
N TRP A 24 -3.89 -12.08 11.69
CA TRP A 24 -3.23 -12.87 10.66
C TRP A 24 -2.87 -12.02 9.43
N ILE A 25 -3.84 -11.29 8.88
CA ILE A 25 -3.65 -10.43 7.71
C ILE A 25 -2.59 -9.34 7.97
N VAL A 26 -2.64 -8.68 9.13
CA VAL A 26 -1.68 -7.63 9.50
C VAL A 26 -0.27 -8.20 9.67
N VAL A 27 -0.13 -9.40 10.25
CA VAL A 27 1.18 -10.07 10.40
C VAL A 27 1.79 -10.39 9.05
N TRP A 28 1.04 -10.99 8.12
CA TRP A 28 1.56 -11.30 6.78
C TRP A 28 1.89 -10.03 5.98
N LYS A 29 1.07 -8.97 6.08
CA LYS A 29 1.35 -7.67 5.44
C LYS A 29 2.59 -6.99 6.05
N GLY A 30 2.75 -7.03 7.36
CA GLY A 30 3.91 -6.47 8.08
C GLY A 30 5.21 -7.20 7.74
N LEU A 31 5.16 -8.54 7.65
CA LEU A 31 6.30 -9.36 7.22
C LEU A 31 6.72 -9.07 5.77
N ALA A 32 5.76 -8.91 4.87
CA ALA A 32 6.04 -8.52 3.49
C ALA A 32 6.68 -7.13 3.40
N LEU A 33 6.21 -6.17 4.21
CA LEU A 33 6.79 -4.83 4.31
C LEU A 33 8.21 -4.86 4.87
N TRP A 34 8.45 -5.57 5.98
CA TRP A 34 9.76 -5.75 6.60
C TRP A 34 10.76 -6.34 5.61
N LYS A 35 10.34 -7.37 4.86
CA LYS A 35 11.20 -8.03 3.87
C LYS A 35 11.53 -7.14 2.68
N SER A 36 10.59 -6.29 2.25
CA SER A 36 10.83 -5.32 1.18
C SER A 36 11.81 -4.22 1.58
N ALA A 37 11.71 -3.74 2.83
CA ALA A 37 12.62 -2.74 3.39
C ALA A 37 14.05 -3.29 3.52
N GLN A 38 14.20 -4.52 4.01
CA GLN A 38 15.51 -5.15 4.19
C GLN A 38 16.24 -5.46 2.88
N LYS A 39 15.50 -5.82 1.81
CA LYS A 39 16.10 -6.07 0.48
C LYS A 39 16.30 -4.80 -0.34
N GLY A 40 16.03 -3.61 0.21
CA GLY A 40 16.09 -2.35 -0.55
C GLY A 40 15.11 -2.30 -1.73
N GLN A 41 14.10 -3.17 -1.74
CA GLN A 41 13.07 -3.21 -2.77
C GLN A 41 12.01 -2.14 -2.46
N LYS A 42 12.44 -0.88 -2.63
CA LYS A 42 11.61 0.32 -2.55
C LYS A 42 10.27 0.18 -3.29
N PRO A 43 10.15 -0.50 -4.46
CA PRO A 43 8.86 -0.68 -5.14
C PRO A 43 7.87 -1.54 -4.35
N TRP A 44 8.33 -2.59 -3.67
CA TRP A 44 7.45 -3.50 -2.89
C TRP A 44 7.00 -2.88 -1.58
N PHE A 45 7.88 -2.09 -0.95
CA PHE A 45 7.52 -1.27 0.22
C PHE A 45 6.43 -0.27 -0.15
N VAL A 46 6.61 0.42 -1.28
CA VAL A 46 5.64 1.39 -1.82
C VAL A 46 4.34 0.69 -2.22
N ALA A 47 4.36 -0.46 -2.90
CA ALA A 47 3.16 -1.17 -3.33
C ALA A 47 2.26 -1.59 -2.17
N ILE A 48 2.84 -2.11 -1.08
CA ILE A 48 2.07 -2.49 0.12
C ILE A 48 1.55 -1.24 0.84
N LEU A 49 2.31 -0.15 0.86
CA LEU A 49 1.86 1.14 1.41
C LEU A 49 0.66 1.70 0.65
N VAL A 50 0.75 1.73 -0.67
CA VAL A 50 -0.24 2.21 -1.66
C VAL A 50 -1.55 1.44 -1.63
N ILE A 51 -1.49 0.12 -1.47
CA ILE A 51 -2.71 -0.71 -1.36
C ILE A 51 -3.47 -0.42 -0.06
N ASN A 52 -2.78 0.07 0.98
CA ASN A 52 -3.41 0.53 2.22
C ASN A 52 -3.77 2.02 2.16
N THR A 53 -3.06 2.80 1.36
CA THR A 53 -3.22 4.25 1.29
C THR A 53 -3.48 4.67 -0.16
N LEU A 54 -4.64 5.28 -0.36
CA LEU A 54 -4.93 6.17 -1.49
C LEU A 54 -3.80 7.21 -1.79
N GLY A 55 -2.76 7.31 -0.93
CA GLY A 55 -1.52 8.09 -1.06
C GLY A 55 -0.43 7.54 -2.00
N LEU A 56 -0.73 6.62 -2.91
CA LEU A 56 0.10 6.39 -4.11
C LEU A 56 0.19 7.63 -4.98
N LEU A 57 -0.93 8.34 -5.08
CA LEU A 57 -1.12 9.43 -6.04
C LEU A 57 -0.11 10.56 -5.79
N GLU A 58 0.28 10.78 -4.53
CA GLU A 58 1.26 11.79 -4.12
C GLU A 58 2.73 11.38 -4.33
N ILE A 59 3.05 10.08 -4.24
CA ILE A 59 4.41 9.58 -4.52
C ILE A 59 4.76 9.72 -6.02
N ILE A 60 3.77 9.54 -6.91
CA ILE A 60 3.93 9.74 -8.35
C ILE A 60 4.25 11.20 -8.69
N TYR A 61 3.61 12.14 -7.98
CA TYR A 61 3.88 13.56 -8.16
C TYR A 61 5.31 13.93 -7.72
N LEU A 62 5.74 13.44 -6.55
CA LEU A 62 7.09 13.68 -6.01
C LEU A 62 8.22 13.09 -6.87
N PHE A 63 8.00 11.95 -7.53
CA PHE A 63 9.03 11.32 -8.36
C PHE A 63 9.16 11.94 -9.76
N LEU A 64 8.08 12.56 -10.28
CA LEU A 64 8.03 13.09 -11.64
C LEU A 64 8.61 14.51 -11.76
N VAL A 65 8.59 15.30 -10.69
CA VAL A 65 8.90 16.74 -10.75
C VAL A 65 10.40 17.13 -10.74
N PRO A 66 11.41 16.37 -10.27
CA PRO A 66 12.73 16.96 -10.03
C PRO A 66 13.66 17.06 -11.26
N ARG A 67 13.24 16.76 -12.50
CA ARG A 67 14.17 16.62 -13.65
C ARG A 67 14.00 17.64 -14.78
N LEU A 68 13.20 18.69 -14.63
CA LEU A 68 13.24 19.81 -15.57
C LEU A 68 14.47 20.69 -15.29
N LYS A 69 15.67 20.19 -15.67
CA LYS A 69 16.83 21.06 -15.88
C LYS A 69 16.56 21.89 -17.12
N PHE A 70 16.04 23.09 -16.93
CA PHE A 70 16.02 24.14 -17.96
C PHE A 70 17.47 24.56 -18.26
N THR A 71 18.16 23.77 -19.10
CA THR A 71 19.45 24.19 -19.66
C THR A 71 19.15 25.08 -20.86
N PHE A 72 19.27 26.39 -20.67
CA PHE A 72 19.16 27.35 -21.76
C PHE A 72 20.31 27.13 -22.76
N PRO A 73 20.03 26.93 -24.06
CA PRO A 73 21.07 26.71 -25.05
C PRO A 73 21.92 27.97 -25.21
N LYS A 74 23.23 27.86 -24.95
CA LYS A 74 24.18 28.96 -25.11
C LYS A 74 24.48 29.14 -26.60
N LYS A 75 23.87 30.15 -27.22
CA LYS A 75 24.12 30.55 -28.62
C LYS A 75 25.58 30.99 -28.77
N LYS A 76 26.41 30.21 -29.45
CA LYS A 76 27.75 30.65 -29.89
C LYS A 76 27.61 31.47 -31.17
N LYS A 77 28.14 32.69 -31.16
CA LYS A 77 28.41 33.52 -32.35
C LYS A 77 29.72 33.06 -32.98
#